data_AF-A0A1S2FDB7-F1
#
_entry.id   AF-A0A1S2FDB7-F1
#
_cell.length_a   1.000
_cell.length_b   1.000
_cell.length_c   1.000
_cell.angle_alpha   90.00
_cell.angle_beta   90.00
_cell.angle_gamma   90.00
#
_symmetry.space_group_name_H-M   'P 1'
#
loop_
_entity.id
_entity.type
_entity.pdbx_description
1 polymer ?
#
loop_
_entity_poly.entity_id
_entity_poly.type
_entity_poly.pdbx_seq_one_letter_code
_entity_poly.pdbx_strand_id
1 'polypeptide(L)' 'MAISPKAIQLIDQALNPLIESGCRIEQIKMVVAAGSEIAEQRFVQTKFGTLRVEPNNFVPRGRAYLIEDHNRGFNWVR' A
#
# COMPACT_ATOMS: atom_id res chain seq x y z
N MET A 1 5.82 -15.15 5.74
CA MET A 1 4.93 -15.14 6.92
C MET A 1 3.61 -14.47 6.56
N ALA A 2 2.50 -14.88 7.17
CA ALA A 2 1.19 -14.24 6.95
C ALA A 2 1.10 -12.93 7.75
N ILE A 3 0.54 -11.88 7.17
CA ILE A 3 0.30 -10.61 7.87
C ILE A 3 -0.70 -10.84 9.00
N SER A 4 -0.44 -10.27 10.18
CA SER A 4 -1.36 -10.43 11.30
C SER A 4 -2.76 -9.88 10.99
N PRO A 5 -3.84 -10.51 11.47
CA PRO A 5 -5.21 -10.01 11.24
C PRO A 5 -5.41 -8.57 11.72
N LYS A 6 -4.75 -8.16 12.81
CA LYS A 6 -4.78 -6.79 13.32
C LYS A 6 -4.18 -5.78 12.33
N ALA A 7 -3.10 -6.15 11.65
CA ALA A 7 -2.51 -5.30 10.62
C ALA A 7 -3.44 -5.14 9.41
N ILE A 8 -4.12 -6.21 8.99
CA ILE A 8 -5.14 -6.14 7.92
C ILE A 8 -6.27 -5.19 8.32
N GLN A 9 -6.76 -5.26 9.57
CA GLN A 9 -7.80 -4.34 10.06
C GLN A 9 -7.35 -2.88 10.02
N LEU A 10 -6.10 -2.58 10.40
CA LEU A 10 -5.56 -1.22 10.32
C LEU A 10 -5.45 -0.72 8.87
N ILE A 11 -5.07 -1.61 7.95
CA ILE A 11 -5.03 -1.31 6.52
C ILE A 11 -6.43 -1.02 6.00
N ASP A 12 -7.41 -1.86 6.32
CA ASP A 12 -8.82 -1.67 5.93
C ASP A 12 -9.38 -0.35 6.48
N GLN A 13 -9.07 -0.01 7.73
CA GLN A 13 -9.49 1.26 8.35
C GLN A 13 -8.88 2.46 7.63
N ALA A 14 -7.61 2.39 7.25
CA ALA A 14 -6.92 3.46 6.54
C ALA A 14 -7.40 3.59 5.08
N LEU A 15 -7.78 2.49 4.43
CA LEU A 15 -8.33 2.49 3.07
C LEU A 15 -9.76 3.03 3.01
N ASN A 16 -10.58 2.77 4.03
CA ASN A 16 -12.01 3.12 4.05
C ASN A 16 -12.31 4.56 3.59
N PRO A 17 -11.69 5.61 4.14
CA PRO A 17 -11.97 6.98 3.71
C PRO A 17 -11.56 7.27 2.26
N LEU A 18 -10.53 6.62 1.72
CA LEU A 18 -10.10 6.78 0.33
C LEU A 18 -11.11 6.13 -0.63
N ILE A 19 -11.58 4.93 -0.30
CA ILE A 19 -12.60 4.25 -1.09
C ILE A 19 -13.92 5.03 -1.06
N GLU A 20 -14.30 5.55 0.11
CA GLU A 20 -15.50 6.39 0.27
C GLU A 20 -15.41 7.71 -0.51
N SER A 21 -14.21 8.29 -0.67
CA SER A 21 -14.00 9.46 -1.53
C SER A 21 -14.01 9.15 -3.03
N GLY A 22 -14.15 7.88 -3.41
CA GLY A 22 -14.23 7.42 -4.80
C GLY A 22 -12.89 6.98 -5.41
N CYS A 23 -11.81 6.93 -4.62
CA CYS A 23 -10.55 6.34 -5.07
C CYS A 23 -10.75 4.85 -5.30
N ARG A 24 -10.13 4.33 -6.37
CA ARG A 24 -10.22 2.89 -6.67
C ARG A 24 -9.02 2.16 -6.09
N ILE A 25 -9.22 1.00 -5.49
CA ILE A 25 -8.12 0.26 -4.82
C ILE A 25 -6.98 -0.07 -5.78
N GLU A 26 -7.26 -0.32 -7.06
CA GLU A 26 -6.25 -0.56 -8.09
C GLU A 26 -5.35 0.65 -8.36
N GLN A 27 -5.78 1.85 -7.97
CA GLN A 27 -5.03 3.09 -8.03
C GLN A 27 -4.36 3.43 -6.69
N ILE A 28 -4.50 2.61 -5.65
CA ILE A 28 -3.88 2.86 -4.35
C ILE A 28 -2.71 1.90 -4.16
N LYS A 29 -1.58 2.43 -3.67
CA LYS A 29 -0.44 1.64 -3.23
C LYS A 29 -0.11 1.95 -1.78
N MET A 30 0.34 0.94 -1.07
CA MET A 30 0.90 1.09 0.27
C MET A 30 2.42 1.11 0.19
N VAL A 31 3.02 2.20 0.62
CA VAL A 31 4.47 2.35 0.69
C VAL A 31 4.93 2.05 2.10
N VAL A 32 5.84 1.09 2.25
CA VAL A 32 6.30 0.57 3.54
C VAL A 32 7.81 0.69 3.67
N ALA A 33 8.30 0.65 4.91
CA ALA A 33 9.74 0.58 5.16
C ALA A 33 10.35 -0.66 4.49
N ALA A 34 11.41 -0.44 3.71
CA ALA A 34 12.16 -1.54 3.11
C ALA A 34 12.71 -2.50 4.19
N GLY A 35 12.68 -3.80 3.88
CA GLY A 35 13.12 -4.86 4.80
C GLY A 35 12.19 -5.11 5.99
N SER A 36 10.97 -4.56 5.99
CA SER A 36 9.91 -5.01 6.90
C SER A 36 9.23 -6.28 6.38
N GLU A 37 8.63 -7.09 7.26
CA GLU A 37 7.94 -8.33 6.85
C GLU A 37 6.85 -8.08 5.79
N ILE A 38 6.13 -6.96 5.91
CA ILE A 38 5.10 -6.59 4.94
C ILE A 38 5.68 -6.16 3.58
N ALA A 39 6.93 -5.70 3.54
CA ALA A 39 7.62 -5.36 2.30
C ALA A 39 7.95 -6.60 1.45
N GLU A 40 8.05 -7.78 2.06
CA GLU A 40 8.20 -9.05 1.33
C GLU A 40 6.91 -9.43 0.60
N GLN A 41 5.76 -8.95 1.10
CA GLN A 41 4.48 -9.14 0.45
C GLN A 41 4.28 -8.05 -0.60
N ARG A 42 4.35 -8.41 -1.89
CA ARG A 42 4.06 -7.46 -2.99
C ARG A 42 2.60 -7.02 -3.03
N PHE A 43 1.71 -7.84 -2.45
CA PHE A 43 0.27 -7.64 -2.47
C PHE A 43 -0.33 -8.07 -1.14
N VAL A 44 -1.36 -7.35 -0.69
CA VAL A 44 -2.14 -7.68 0.50
C VAL A 44 -3.61 -7.78 0.11
N GLN A 45 -4.25 -8.89 0.48
CA GLN A 45 -5.69 -9.03 0.32
C GLN A 45 -6.41 -8.22 1.40
N THR A 46 -7.29 -7.31 0.97
CA THR A 46 -8.11 -6.46 1.84
C THR A 46 -9.59 -6.72 1.57
N LYS A 47 -10.49 -6.17 2.40
CA LYS A 47 -11.94 -6.29 2.14
C LYS A 47 -12.40 -5.53 0.88
N PHE A 48 -11.59 -4.59 0.41
CA PHE A 48 -11.87 -3.78 -0.78
C PHE A 48 -11.23 -4.36 -2.05
N GLY A 49 -10.41 -5.41 -1.94
CA GLY A 49 -9.66 -6.00 -3.04
C GLY A 49 -8.16 -6.13 -2.74
N THR A 50 -7.35 -6.25 -3.79
CA THR A 50 -5.90 -6.45 -3.67
C THR A 50 -5.17 -5.11 -3.59
N LEU A 51 -4.52 -4.84 -2.46
CA LEU A 51 -3.67 -3.67 -2.27
C LEU A 51 -2.23 -3.98 -2.67
N ARG A 52 -1.65 -3.13 -3.53
CA ARG A 52 -0.24 -3.23 -3.91
C ARG A 52 0.66 -2.65 -2.83
N VAL A 53 1.79 -3.32 -2.57
CA VAL A 53 2.79 -2.88 -1.60
C VAL A 53 4.09 -2.55 -2.30
N GLU A 54 4.66 -1.40 -1.96
CA GLU A 54 5.96 -0.95 -2.45
C GLU A 54 6.94 -0.71 -1.29
N PRO A 55 8.09 -1.40 -1.25
CA PRO A 55 9.15 -1.06 -0.32
C PRO A 55 9.77 0.29 -0.69
N ASN A 56 10.09 1.10 0.30
CA ASN A 56 10.81 2.34 0.15
C ASN A 56 11.83 2.53 1.28
N ASN A 57 13.08 2.83 0.90
CA ASN A 57 14.20 2.99 1.85
C ASN A 57 14.09 4.26 2.71
N PHE A 58 13.25 5.22 2.33
CA PHE A 58 13.05 6.47 3.06
C PHE A 58 11.89 6.41 4.06
N VAL A 59 11.07 5.35 4.02
CA VAL A 59 10.00 5.16 5.00
C VAL A 59 10.60 4.59 6.30
N PRO A 60 10.41 5.25 7.46
CA PRO A 60 10.90 4.73 8.73
C PRO A 60 10.25 3.40 9.10
N ARG A 61 11.00 2.49 9.73
CA ARG A 61 10.45 1.23 10.27
C ARG A 61 9.26 1.51 11.20
N GLY A 62 8.23 0.66 11.09
CA GLY A 62 6.98 0.81 11.84
C GLY A 62 6.00 1.82 11.25
N ARG A 63 6.31 2.43 10.10
CA ARG A 63 5.38 3.31 9.36
C ARG A 63 5.06 2.75 7.97
N ALA A 64 3.88 3.10 7.50
CA ALA A 64 3.40 2.84 6.15
C ALA A 64 2.47 3.98 5.71
N TYR A 65 2.39 4.22 4.41
CA TYR A 65 1.56 5.28 3.84
C TYR A 65 0.73 4.72 2.68
N LEU A 66 -0.53 5.14 2.58
CA LEU A 66 -1.36 4.89 1.40
C LEU A 66 -1.20 6.09 0.46
N ILE A 67 -0.89 5.80 -0.80
CA ILE A 67 -0.69 6.79 -1.84
C ILE A 67 -1.56 6.42 -3.03
N GLU A 68 -2.34 7.38 -3.51
CA GLU A 68 -3.05 7.23 -4.77
C GLU A 68 -2.09 7.48 -5.94
N ASP A 69 -1.96 6.49 -6.81
CA ASP A 69 -1.10 6.50 -7.98
C ASP A 69 -1.84 7.18 -9.15
N HIS A 70 -1.84 8.51 -9.12
CA HIS A 70 -2.30 9.35 -10.22
C HIS A 70 -1.23 9.54 -11.31
N ASN A 71 -0.01 9.08 -11.04
CA ASN A 71 1.13 9.44 -11.86
C ASN A 71 1.19 8.58 -13.12
N ARG A 72 0.94 9.23 -14.26
CA ARG A 72 1.29 8.69 -15.56
C ARG A 72 2.77 8.94 -15.80
N GLY A 73 3.61 8.02 -15.33
CA GLY A 73 5.03 8.04 -15.64
C GLY A 73 5.27 7.86 -17.15
N PHE A 74 6.29 8.51 -17.67
CA PHE A 74 6.80 8.28 -19.02
C PHE A 74 8.32 8.14 -18.96
N ASN A 75 8.88 7.30 -19.82
CA ASN A 75 10.32 7.18 -19.94
C ASN A 75 10.86 8.44 -20.61
N TRP A 76 11.38 9.38 -19.81
CA TRP A 76 11.98 10.62 -20.28
C TRP A 76 13.40 10.42 -20.84
N VAL A 77 14.07 9.33 -20.45
CA VAL A 77 15.41 8.97 -20.93
C VAL A 77 15.41 7.48 -21.27
N ARG A 78 16.13 7.13 -22.33
CA ARG A 78 16.28 5.76 -22.85
C ARG A 78 17.40 5.01 -22.16
#